data_AF-A0A2N2NVB6-F1
#
_entry.id   AF-A0A2N2NVB6-F1
#
_cell.length_a   1.000
_cell.length_b   1.000
_cell.length_c   1.000
_cell.angle_alpha   90.00
_cell.angle_beta   90.00
_cell.angle_gamma   90.00
#
_symmetry.space_group_name_H-M   'P 1'
#
loop_
_entity.id
_entity.type
_entity.pdbx_description
1 polymer ?
#
loop_
_entity_poly.entity_id
_entity_poly.type
_entity_poly.pdbx_seq_one_letter_code
_entity_poly.pdbx_strand_id
1 'polypeptide(L)'
;MTHRITPELRLLMFEHHDYCSSCGYKFKEGDTSHSGYSKNDEPLYVCDDCDHLLEETAVRNVFMPRFYEIPPDKCKLWRYMDFTKFVSMLSMKGLYFARADCFQDIYEGAKGTLKNKSKWDQFYLSFFKELIMNPPDGSEVTYTDEEIESQAEKLLHDLEKGGINGKKRTFINCWHENENESEAMWRLYSSYLENAIAIRTTYKSLYESLGRNPSIKIGRVKYIDYQKNFAGVNDSFWCKRNSFEHEKEVRAIILDMHHLEKGKVIPCDLSQLLEEVFISPNAPNWFGELVNDVIDKYGLSIKVSPSELIQEPFF
;
A
#
# COMPACT_ATOMS: atom_id res chain seq x y z
N MET A 1 -30.31 2.70 -7.35
CA MET A 1 -28.91 2.34 -7.69
C MET A 1 -28.93 0.91 -8.22
N THR A 2 -28.26 0.63 -9.34
CA THR A 2 -28.29 -0.69 -10.00
C THR A 2 -27.26 -1.67 -9.45
N HIS A 3 -26.23 -1.17 -8.74
CA HIS A 3 -25.10 -1.95 -8.24
C HIS A 3 -24.30 -2.69 -9.33
N ARG A 4 -24.40 -2.27 -10.60
CA ARG A 4 -23.58 -2.79 -11.71
C ARG A 4 -22.14 -2.27 -11.61
N ILE A 5 -21.27 -3.01 -10.93
CA ILE A 5 -19.85 -2.65 -10.75
C ILE A 5 -18.98 -3.52 -11.66
N THR A 6 -18.68 -3.05 -12.87
CA THR A 6 -17.75 -3.71 -13.80
C THR A 6 -16.29 -3.47 -13.41
N PRO A 7 -15.33 -4.27 -13.93
CA PRO A 7 -13.91 -4.02 -13.75
C PRO A 7 -13.47 -2.61 -14.18
N GLU A 8 -14.03 -2.09 -15.27
CA GLU A 8 -13.71 -0.77 -15.83
C GLU A 8 -14.22 0.34 -14.91
N LEU A 9 -15.45 0.24 -14.41
CA LEU A 9 -15.99 1.19 -13.44
C LEU A 9 -15.18 1.17 -12.15
N ARG A 10 -14.80 -0.02 -11.66
CA ARG A 10 -13.97 -0.15 -10.45
C ARG A 10 -12.59 0.48 -10.63
N LEU A 11 -11.97 0.29 -11.79
CA LEU A 11 -10.69 0.91 -12.12
C LEU A 11 -10.81 2.44 -12.18
N LEU A 12 -11.85 2.95 -12.85
CA LEU A 12 -12.12 4.39 -12.94
C LEU A 12 -12.33 5.00 -11.56
N MET A 13 -13.16 4.39 -10.71
CA MET A 13 -13.37 4.81 -9.32
C MET A 13 -12.06 4.85 -8.52
N PHE A 14 -11.15 3.91 -8.77
CA PHE A 14 -9.86 3.87 -8.11
C PHE A 14 -8.93 4.99 -8.61
N GLU A 15 -8.74 5.14 -9.91
CA GLU A 15 -7.82 6.14 -10.47
C GLU A 15 -8.31 7.58 -10.28
N HIS A 16 -9.63 7.78 -10.33
CA HIS A 16 -10.27 9.08 -10.13
C HIS A 16 -10.78 9.29 -8.70
N HIS A 17 -10.43 8.46 -7.72
CA HIS A 17 -10.96 8.52 -6.34
C HIS A 17 -11.05 9.95 -5.79
N ASP A 18 -9.98 10.73 -5.97
CA ASP A 18 -9.83 12.09 -5.45
C ASP A 18 -10.40 13.20 -6.36
N TYR A 19 -10.77 12.89 -7.61
CA TYR A 19 -11.17 13.88 -8.62
C TYR A 19 -12.35 13.43 -9.49
N CYS A 20 -13.32 14.31 -9.73
CA CYS A 20 -14.37 14.06 -10.71
C CYS A 20 -13.76 13.80 -12.09
N SER A 21 -14.08 12.65 -12.70
CA SER A 21 -13.58 12.24 -14.02
C SER A 21 -14.03 13.15 -15.16
N SER A 22 -15.13 13.91 -14.99
CA SER A 22 -15.64 14.83 -16.00
C SER A 22 -15.08 16.25 -15.89
N CYS A 23 -15.15 16.87 -14.71
CA CYS A 23 -14.83 18.29 -14.53
C CYS A 23 -13.52 18.55 -13.76
N GLY A 24 -12.89 17.50 -13.22
CA GLY A 24 -11.67 17.62 -12.42
C GLY A 24 -11.87 18.19 -11.01
N TYR A 25 -13.12 18.35 -10.54
CA TYR A 25 -13.41 18.76 -9.17
C TYR A 25 -12.72 17.84 -8.16
N LYS A 26 -11.94 18.41 -7.24
CA LYS A 26 -11.27 17.66 -6.16
C LYS A 26 -12.25 17.45 -5.01
N PHE A 27 -12.59 16.18 -4.75
CA PHE A 27 -13.50 15.82 -3.66
C PHE A 27 -12.95 16.22 -2.29
N LYS A 28 -13.87 16.59 -1.39
CA LYS A 28 -13.64 16.88 0.02
C LYS A 28 -14.37 15.87 0.88
N GLU A 29 -13.85 15.61 2.08
CA GLU A 29 -14.46 14.68 3.02
C GLU A 29 -15.93 15.05 3.28
N GLY A 30 -16.82 14.07 3.10
CA GLY A 30 -18.26 14.26 3.20
C GLY A 30 -18.98 14.58 1.88
N ASP A 31 -18.26 14.91 0.80
CA ASP A 31 -18.85 15.05 -0.53
C ASP A 31 -19.48 13.73 -0.99
N THR A 32 -20.44 13.77 -1.92
CA THR A 32 -20.97 12.55 -2.54
C THR A 32 -20.30 12.34 -3.90
N SER A 33 -19.79 11.12 -4.12
CA SER A 33 -19.38 10.68 -5.46
C SER A 33 -20.42 9.76 -6.07
N HIS A 34 -20.67 9.93 -7.36
CA HIS A 34 -21.63 9.15 -8.13
C HIS A 34 -20.88 8.34 -9.18
N SER A 35 -21.06 7.02 -9.14
CA SER A 35 -20.44 6.11 -10.09
C SER A 35 -21.52 5.40 -10.89
N GLY A 36 -21.34 5.29 -12.19
CA GLY A 36 -22.33 4.69 -13.07
C GLY A 36 -21.94 4.80 -14.53
N TYR A 37 -22.93 4.93 -15.41
CA TYR A 37 -22.72 4.85 -16.85
C TYR A 37 -23.44 5.97 -17.58
N SER A 38 -22.81 6.49 -18.62
CA SER A 38 -23.40 7.44 -19.55
C SER A 38 -24.44 6.79 -20.45
N LYS A 39 -25.11 7.58 -21.28
CA LYS A 39 -26.04 7.09 -22.31
C LYS A 39 -25.40 6.12 -23.32
N ASN A 40 -24.07 6.20 -23.49
CA ASN A 40 -23.31 5.32 -24.37
C ASN A 40 -22.72 4.10 -23.64
N ASP A 41 -23.15 3.84 -22.40
CA ASP A 41 -22.64 2.78 -21.53
C ASP A 41 -21.16 2.94 -21.11
N GLU A 42 -20.64 4.16 -21.17
CA GLU A 42 -19.27 4.46 -20.71
C GLU A 42 -19.25 4.72 -19.19
N PRO A 43 -18.29 4.14 -18.43
CA PRO A 43 -18.21 4.33 -16.99
C PRO A 43 -17.84 5.77 -16.63
N LEU A 44 -18.48 6.31 -15.60
CA LEU A 44 -18.26 7.65 -15.08
C LEU A 44 -18.13 7.64 -13.56
N TYR A 45 -17.22 8.46 -13.03
CA TYR A 45 -17.04 8.76 -11.60
C TYR A 45 -17.10 10.27 -11.40
N VAL A 46 -18.22 10.80 -10.91
CA VAL A 46 -18.54 12.23 -10.99
C VAL A 46 -18.98 12.80 -9.65
N CYS A 47 -18.83 14.12 -9.48
CA CYS A 47 -19.39 14.88 -8.35
C CYS A 47 -20.86 15.24 -8.58
N ASP A 48 -21.52 15.80 -7.57
CA ASP A 48 -22.93 16.22 -7.62
C ASP A 48 -23.23 17.11 -8.85
N ASP A 49 -22.36 18.08 -9.16
CA ASP A 49 -22.56 18.99 -10.32
C ASP A 49 -22.55 18.28 -11.68
N CYS A 50 -21.99 17.08 -11.75
CA CYS A 50 -21.83 16.30 -12.97
C CYS A 50 -22.70 15.03 -12.97
N ASP A 51 -23.57 14.83 -11.97
CA ASP A 51 -24.38 13.63 -11.83
C ASP A 51 -25.37 13.42 -12.99
N HIS A 52 -25.82 14.53 -13.61
CA HIS A 52 -26.69 14.57 -14.78
C HIS A 52 -26.10 13.89 -16.02
N LEU A 53 -24.79 13.62 -16.05
CA LEU A 53 -24.13 12.87 -17.11
C LEU A 53 -24.38 11.35 -17.02
N LEU A 54 -24.88 10.88 -15.86
CA LEU A 54 -25.21 9.47 -15.64
C LEU A 54 -26.62 9.18 -16.14
N GLU A 55 -26.73 8.31 -17.15
CA GLU A 55 -28.01 7.68 -17.52
C GLU A 55 -28.36 6.59 -16.49
N GLU A 56 -27.35 5.87 -15.98
CA GLU A 56 -27.50 4.86 -14.95
C GLU A 56 -26.59 5.19 -13.76
N THR A 57 -27.15 5.32 -12.55
CA THR A 57 -26.36 5.36 -11.32
C THR A 57 -26.16 3.95 -10.75
N ALA A 58 -24.93 3.46 -10.77
CA ALA A 58 -24.56 2.17 -10.21
C ALA A 58 -24.41 2.22 -8.68
N VAL A 59 -23.65 3.20 -8.17
CA VAL A 59 -23.42 3.40 -6.73
C VAL A 59 -23.18 4.88 -6.41
N ARG A 60 -23.56 5.29 -5.20
CA ARG A 60 -23.19 6.57 -4.60
C ARG A 60 -22.43 6.29 -3.32
N ASN A 61 -21.32 6.99 -3.10
CA ASN A 61 -20.52 6.86 -1.90
C ASN A 61 -20.29 8.23 -1.28
N VAL A 62 -20.24 8.27 0.05
CA VAL A 62 -19.66 9.42 0.75
C VAL A 62 -18.15 9.34 0.56
N PHE A 63 -17.56 10.39 0.00
CA PHE A 63 -16.13 10.46 -0.23
C PHE A 63 -15.39 10.55 1.11
N MET A 64 -14.39 9.68 1.24
CA MET A 64 -13.41 9.71 2.32
C MET A 64 -12.02 9.78 1.69
N PRO A 65 -11.11 10.63 2.19
CA PRO A 65 -9.72 10.65 1.75
C PRO A 65 -9.04 9.29 1.91
N ARG A 66 -8.03 9.03 1.08
CA ARG A 66 -7.18 7.85 1.24
C ARG A 66 -6.38 7.93 2.54
N PHE A 67 -6.13 6.77 3.15
CA PHE A 67 -5.26 6.63 4.32
C PHE A 67 -3.77 6.79 4.01
N TYR A 68 -3.41 7.00 2.74
CA TYR A 68 -2.06 7.12 2.25
C TYR A 68 -2.00 8.14 1.12
N GLU A 69 -0.83 8.72 0.92
CA GLU A 69 -0.57 9.62 -0.20
C GLU A 69 -0.02 8.81 -1.39
N ILE A 70 -0.51 9.12 -2.59
CA ILE A 70 0.01 8.57 -3.85
C ILE A 70 1.20 9.44 -4.30
N PRO A 71 2.41 8.86 -4.48
CA PRO A 71 3.52 9.56 -5.10
C PRO A 71 3.19 10.02 -6.53
N PRO A 72 3.81 11.11 -7.01
CA PRO A 72 3.70 11.49 -8.42
C PRO A 72 4.19 10.38 -9.36
N ASP A 73 3.60 10.26 -10.55
CA ASP A 73 3.94 9.23 -11.55
C ASP A 73 5.43 9.02 -11.79
N LYS A 74 6.20 10.12 -11.86
CA LYS A 74 7.64 10.13 -12.17
C LYS A 74 8.53 9.94 -10.94
N CYS A 75 7.95 9.81 -9.76
CA CYS A 75 8.67 9.57 -8.51
C CYS A 75 9.54 8.31 -8.66
N LYS A 76 10.86 8.45 -8.44
CA LYS A 76 11.81 7.34 -8.52
C LYS A 76 11.73 6.47 -7.28
N LEU A 77 11.58 5.18 -7.52
CA LEU A 77 11.50 4.15 -6.51
C LEU A 77 12.67 3.18 -6.68
N TRP A 78 13.31 2.87 -5.56
CA TRP A 78 14.45 1.97 -5.49
C TRP A 78 14.11 0.75 -4.66
N ARG A 79 14.67 -0.39 -5.04
CA ARG A 79 14.62 -1.59 -4.21
C ARG A 79 15.97 -2.29 -4.21
N TYR A 80 16.59 -2.29 -3.03
CA TYR A 80 17.88 -2.89 -2.75
C TYR A 80 17.67 -4.34 -2.27
N MET A 81 18.47 -5.28 -2.79
CA MET A 81 18.35 -6.70 -2.45
C MET A 81 19.61 -7.48 -2.80
N ASP A 82 19.73 -8.67 -2.22
CA ASP A 82 20.72 -9.66 -2.64
C ASP A 82 20.40 -10.20 -4.05
N PHE A 83 21.43 -10.55 -4.83
CA PHE A 83 21.28 -11.16 -6.16
C PHE A 83 20.29 -12.32 -6.20
N THR A 84 20.29 -13.19 -5.18
CA THR A 84 19.38 -14.34 -5.11
C THR A 84 17.91 -13.95 -5.10
N LYS A 85 17.55 -12.83 -4.44
CA LYS A 85 16.19 -12.28 -4.45
C LYS A 85 15.84 -11.72 -5.82
N PHE A 86 16.80 -11.08 -6.50
CA PHE A 86 16.63 -10.60 -7.87
C PHE A 86 16.38 -11.78 -8.83
N VAL A 87 17.19 -12.84 -8.79
CA VAL A 87 16.99 -14.04 -9.61
C VAL A 87 15.64 -14.71 -9.30
N SER A 88 15.23 -14.76 -8.03
CA SER A 88 13.92 -15.26 -7.63
C SER A 88 12.78 -14.47 -8.29
N MET A 89 12.85 -13.13 -8.27
CA MET A 89 11.88 -12.25 -8.93
C MET A 89 11.81 -12.49 -10.45
N LEU A 90 12.96 -12.62 -11.12
CA LEU A 90 13.01 -12.93 -12.56
C LEU A 90 12.38 -14.29 -12.88
N SER A 91 12.73 -15.32 -12.10
CA SER A 91 12.22 -16.68 -12.24
C SER A 91 10.71 -16.76 -12.04
N MET A 92 10.20 -16.08 -11.02
CA MET A 92 8.78 -16.05 -10.68
C MET A 92 7.96 -15.08 -11.54
N LYS A 93 8.61 -14.22 -12.35
CA LYS A 93 7.98 -13.16 -13.15
C LYS A 93 7.01 -12.30 -12.32
N GLY A 94 7.44 -11.94 -11.11
CA GLY A 94 6.53 -11.33 -10.14
C GLY A 94 7.23 -10.78 -8.91
N LEU A 95 6.56 -9.84 -8.26
CA LEU A 95 7.00 -9.27 -6.99
C LEU A 95 6.54 -10.13 -5.82
N TYR A 96 7.46 -10.41 -4.90
CA TYR A 96 7.14 -11.07 -3.64
C TYR A 96 6.58 -10.05 -2.64
N PHE A 97 5.38 -10.31 -2.13
CA PHE A 97 4.76 -9.57 -1.05
C PHE A 97 4.84 -10.40 0.23
N ALA A 98 5.46 -9.84 1.26
CA ALA A 98 5.60 -10.48 2.57
C ALA A 98 4.35 -10.20 3.41
N ARG A 99 3.87 -11.21 4.12
CA ARG A 99 2.79 -11.01 5.10
C ARG A 99 3.25 -10.08 6.20
N ALA A 100 2.39 -9.18 6.67
CA ALA A 100 2.78 -8.10 7.58
C ALA A 100 3.32 -8.61 8.94
N ASP A 101 2.94 -9.81 9.37
CA ASP A 101 3.49 -10.46 10.57
C ASP A 101 4.91 -11.05 10.40
N CYS A 102 5.47 -11.01 9.20
CA CYS A 102 6.83 -11.50 8.90
C CYS A 102 7.89 -10.39 8.91
N PHE A 103 7.48 -9.14 9.11
CA PHE A 103 8.39 -8.01 9.24
C PHE A 103 9.13 -8.06 10.58
N GLN A 104 10.39 -7.64 10.59
CA GLN A 104 11.18 -7.55 11.84
C GLN A 104 10.62 -6.49 12.78
N ASP A 105 10.02 -5.43 12.22
CA ASP A 105 9.37 -4.42 13.03
C ASP A 105 8.03 -4.92 13.60
N ILE A 106 7.99 -5.09 14.93
CA ILE A 106 6.79 -5.53 15.65
C ILE A 106 5.63 -4.52 15.54
N TYR A 107 5.89 -3.28 15.15
CA TYR A 107 4.86 -2.23 15.00
C TYR A 107 4.15 -2.25 13.64
N GLU A 108 4.49 -3.15 12.72
CA GLU A 108 3.73 -3.26 11.47
C GLU A 108 2.26 -3.64 11.79
N GLY A 109 1.35 -2.71 11.48
CA GLY A 109 -0.08 -2.79 11.81
C GLY A 109 -0.45 -2.41 13.26
N ALA A 110 0.49 -1.90 14.07
CA ALA A 110 0.21 -1.50 15.44
C ALA A 110 -0.68 -0.25 15.50
N LYS A 111 -1.45 -0.13 16.59
CA LYS A 111 -2.29 1.04 16.86
C LYS A 111 -1.61 2.05 17.78
N GLY A 112 -0.78 1.59 18.69
CA GLY A 112 -0.20 2.37 19.76
C GLY A 112 0.79 1.55 20.56
N THR A 113 1.44 2.19 21.53
CA THR A 113 2.23 1.47 22.54
C THR A 113 1.33 0.86 23.61
N LEU A 114 1.76 -0.26 24.20
CA LEU A 114 1.01 -0.91 25.29
C LEU A 114 0.80 0.03 26.48
N LYS A 115 1.73 0.94 26.75
CA LYS A 115 1.63 1.98 27.79
C LYS A 115 0.36 2.83 27.65
N ASN A 116 -0.10 3.06 26.43
CA ASN A 116 -1.29 3.86 26.14
C ASN A 116 -2.54 3.01 25.87
N LYS A 117 -2.49 1.68 26.05
CA LYS A 117 -3.61 0.79 25.73
C LYS A 117 -4.88 1.13 26.51
N SER A 118 -4.78 1.49 27.79
CA SER A 118 -5.95 1.88 28.58
C SER A 118 -6.71 3.08 27.99
N LYS A 119 -5.99 4.06 27.42
CA LYS A 119 -6.62 5.22 26.75
C LYS A 119 -7.34 4.82 25.46
N TRP A 120 -6.72 3.92 24.68
CA TRP A 120 -7.34 3.37 23.48
C TRP A 120 -8.61 2.58 23.82
N ASP A 121 -8.51 1.68 24.80
CA ASP A 121 -9.61 0.84 25.24
C ASP A 121 -10.77 1.68 25.79
N GLN A 122 -10.48 2.71 26.62
CA GLN A 122 -11.51 3.64 27.12
C GLN A 122 -12.23 4.40 25.99
N PHE A 123 -11.49 4.86 24.98
CA PHE A 123 -12.08 5.55 23.84
C PHE A 123 -13.03 4.62 23.07
N TYR A 124 -12.58 3.42 22.69
CA TYR A 124 -13.40 2.49 21.92
C TYR A 124 -14.55 1.89 22.73
N LEU A 125 -14.38 1.62 24.03
CA LEU A 125 -15.49 1.21 24.89
C LEU A 125 -16.60 2.27 24.89
N SER A 126 -16.23 3.54 25.09
CA SER A 126 -17.19 4.65 25.07
C SER A 126 -17.90 4.73 23.71
N PHE A 127 -17.13 4.67 22.62
CA PHE A 127 -17.67 4.66 21.26
C PHE A 127 -18.62 3.49 21.00
N PHE A 128 -18.27 2.27 21.42
CA PHE A 128 -19.12 1.09 21.22
C PHE A 128 -20.40 1.16 22.05
N LYS A 129 -20.35 1.66 23.28
CA LYS A 129 -21.56 1.91 24.08
C LYS A 129 -22.49 2.90 23.38
N GLU A 130 -21.94 4.00 22.88
CA GLU A 130 -22.71 4.99 22.12
C GLU A 130 -23.36 4.38 20.88
N LEU A 131 -22.63 3.55 20.12
CA LEU A 131 -23.19 2.83 18.97
C LEU A 131 -24.31 1.86 19.35
N ILE A 132 -24.17 1.13 20.46
CA ILE A 132 -25.19 0.18 20.93
C ILE A 132 -26.47 0.91 21.36
N MET A 133 -26.32 2.07 22.02
CA MET A 133 -27.45 2.88 22.49
C MET A 133 -28.17 3.64 21.38
N ASN A 134 -27.51 3.89 20.24
CA ASN A 134 -28.06 4.64 19.12
C ASN A 134 -28.14 3.76 17.86
N PRO A 135 -29.00 2.72 17.85
CA PRO A 135 -29.14 1.88 16.67
C PRO A 135 -29.87 2.64 15.55
N PRO A 136 -29.85 2.10 14.31
CA PRO A 136 -30.60 2.67 13.21
C PRO A 136 -32.11 2.76 13.50
N ASP A 137 -32.75 3.79 12.96
CA ASP A 137 -34.19 4.04 13.08
C ASP A 137 -35.02 2.77 12.83
N GLY A 138 -36.00 2.53 13.72
CA GLY A 138 -36.84 1.34 13.68
C GLY A 138 -36.30 0.13 14.46
N SER A 139 -35.14 0.26 15.10
CA SER A 139 -34.61 -0.72 16.05
C SER A 139 -34.92 -0.29 17.49
N GLU A 140 -35.54 -1.16 18.29
CA GLU A 140 -35.70 -0.91 19.73
C GLU A 140 -34.47 -1.39 20.50
N VAL A 141 -33.94 -0.54 21.38
CA VAL A 141 -32.89 -0.92 22.34
C VAL A 141 -33.58 -1.37 23.63
N THR A 142 -33.45 -2.66 23.97
CA THR A 142 -33.96 -3.21 25.22
C THR A 142 -32.83 -3.78 26.10
N TYR A 143 -31.61 -3.25 25.95
CA TYR A 143 -30.47 -3.70 26.75
C TYR A 143 -30.43 -2.98 28.09
N THR A 144 -30.13 -3.74 29.13
CA THR A 144 -29.71 -3.21 30.43
C THR A 144 -28.29 -2.62 30.34
N ASP A 145 -27.92 -1.77 31.30
CA ASP A 145 -26.57 -1.20 31.36
C ASP A 145 -25.48 -2.28 31.42
N GLU A 146 -25.75 -3.39 32.10
CA GLU A 146 -24.82 -4.54 32.20
C GLU A 146 -24.64 -5.25 30.85
N GLU A 147 -25.72 -5.39 30.07
CA GLU A 147 -25.64 -5.95 28.72
C GLU A 147 -24.89 -5.03 27.75
N ILE A 148 -25.11 -3.70 27.85
CA ILE A 148 -24.39 -2.71 27.04
C ILE A 148 -22.88 -2.78 27.32
N GLU A 149 -22.49 -2.85 28.60
CA GLU A 149 -21.09 -3.01 29.00
C GLU A 149 -20.49 -4.29 28.39
N SER A 150 -21.17 -5.42 28.60
CA SER A 150 -20.69 -6.73 28.12
C SER A 150 -20.51 -6.77 26.60
N GLN A 151 -21.45 -6.18 25.84
CA GLN A 151 -21.35 -6.11 24.38
C GLN A 151 -20.24 -5.18 23.92
N ALA A 152 -20.06 -4.02 24.57
CA ALA A 152 -18.97 -3.10 24.26
C ALA A 152 -17.59 -3.73 24.50
N GLU A 153 -17.42 -4.46 25.60
CA GLU A 153 -16.20 -5.24 25.89
C GLU A 153 -15.94 -6.30 24.83
N LYS A 154 -16.98 -7.01 24.39
CA LYS A 154 -16.88 -8.01 23.32
C LYS A 154 -16.44 -7.37 21.99
N LEU A 155 -17.01 -6.23 21.62
CA LEU A 155 -16.61 -5.48 20.42
C LEU A 155 -15.16 -5.00 20.50
N LEU A 156 -14.71 -4.53 21.65
CA LEU A 156 -13.30 -4.17 21.87
C LEU A 156 -12.37 -5.38 21.70
N HIS A 157 -12.75 -6.54 22.25
CA HIS A 157 -11.98 -7.78 22.09
C HIS A 157 -11.93 -8.25 20.64
N ASP A 158 -13.05 -8.17 19.93
CA ASP A 158 -13.14 -8.53 18.52
C ASP A 158 -12.34 -7.56 17.63
N LEU A 159 -12.28 -6.27 17.99
CA LEU A 159 -11.40 -5.29 17.35
C LEU A 159 -9.92 -5.67 17.51
N GLU A 160 -9.49 -6.06 18.71
CA GLU A 160 -8.11 -6.48 18.98
C GLU A 160 -7.74 -7.76 18.21
N LYS A 161 -8.61 -8.77 18.22
CA LYS A 161 -8.48 -9.97 17.38
C LYS A 161 -8.44 -9.63 15.89
N GLY A 162 -9.28 -8.69 15.45
CA GLY A 162 -9.32 -8.17 14.09
C GLY A 162 -7.97 -7.62 13.66
N GLY A 163 -7.31 -6.82 14.53
CA GLY A 163 -5.96 -6.30 14.29
C GLY A 163 -4.91 -7.41 14.11
N ILE A 164 -4.92 -8.41 15.00
CA ILE A 164 -3.99 -9.56 14.93
C ILE A 164 -4.21 -10.36 13.63
N ASN A 165 -5.47 -10.62 13.28
CA ASN A 165 -5.83 -11.33 12.06
C ASN A 165 -5.50 -10.50 10.80
N GLY A 166 -5.63 -9.17 10.88
CA GLY A 166 -5.26 -8.25 9.81
C GLY A 166 -3.78 -8.40 9.42
N LYS A 167 -2.88 -8.61 10.39
CA LYS A 167 -1.45 -8.85 10.10
C LYS A 167 -1.21 -10.13 9.30
N LYS A 168 -2.08 -11.13 9.46
CA LYS A 168 -2.03 -12.42 8.74
C LYS A 168 -2.72 -12.40 7.38
N ARG A 169 -3.35 -11.29 7.01
CA ARG A 169 -4.13 -11.14 5.77
C ARG A 169 -3.62 -10.00 4.89
N THR A 170 -2.70 -9.19 5.42
CA THR A 170 -2.09 -8.07 4.73
C THR A 170 -0.72 -8.48 4.20
N PHE A 171 -0.51 -8.29 2.90
CA PHE A 171 0.75 -8.60 2.22
C PHE A 171 1.33 -7.31 1.65
N ILE A 172 2.63 -7.10 1.87
CA ILE A 172 3.29 -5.82 1.68
C ILE A 172 4.55 -6.01 0.82
N ASN A 173 4.77 -5.10 -0.12
CA ASN A 173 5.98 -4.98 -0.92
C ASN A 173 6.50 -3.53 -0.86
N CYS A 174 7.72 -3.34 -0.37
CA CYS A 174 8.28 -2.03 -0.03
C CYS A 174 9.29 -1.52 -1.06
N TRP A 175 9.34 -0.20 -1.23
CA TRP A 175 10.21 0.56 -2.11
C TRP A 175 10.72 1.81 -1.38
N HIS A 176 11.89 2.29 -1.78
CA HIS A 176 12.53 3.49 -1.26
C HIS A 176 12.35 4.64 -2.26
N GLU A 177 11.61 5.68 -1.87
CA GLU A 177 11.48 6.90 -2.68
C GLU A 177 12.73 7.77 -2.52
N ASN A 178 13.50 7.91 -3.60
CA ASN A 178 14.66 8.81 -3.62
C ASN A 178 15.11 9.13 -5.05
N GLU A 179 15.67 10.33 -5.24
CA GLU A 179 16.19 10.73 -6.56
C GLU A 179 17.49 10.00 -6.94
N ASN A 180 18.28 9.62 -5.95
CA ASN A 180 19.61 9.02 -6.09
C ASN A 180 19.71 7.74 -5.27
N GLU A 181 20.82 7.02 -5.44
CA GLU A 181 21.16 5.88 -4.59
C GLU A 181 21.34 6.29 -3.11
N SER A 182 21.18 5.31 -2.22
CA SER A 182 21.39 5.48 -0.79
C SER A 182 22.37 4.45 -0.25
N GLU A 183 23.53 4.91 0.21
CA GLU A 183 24.55 4.05 0.84
C GLU A 183 23.99 3.28 2.05
N ALA A 184 23.13 3.95 2.84
CA ALA A 184 22.47 3.31 3.98
C ALA A 184 21.56 2.15 3.53
N MET A 185 20.78 2.35 2.46
CA MET A 185 19.85 1.33 1.98
C MET A 185 20.57 0.12 1.38
N TRP A 186 21.70 0.33 0.69
CA TRP A 186 22.58 -0.76 0.27
C TRP A 186 22.97 -1.66 1.43
N ARG A 187 23.43 -1.07 2.55
CA ARG A 187 23.87 -1.80 3.75
C ARG A 187 22.72 -2.45 4.53
N LEU A 188 21.56 -1.81 4.59
CA LEU A 188 20.42 -2.30 5.37
C LEU A 188 19.70 -3.49 4.71
N TYR A 189 19.62 -3.51 3.38
CA TYR A 189 18.78 -4.46 2.64
C TYR A 189 19.57 -5.53 1.88
N SER A 190 20.89 -5.51 1.98
CA SER A 190 21.78 -6.49 1.37
C SER A 190 22.61 -7.18 2.44
N SER A 191 22.55 -8.51 2.47
CA SER A 191 23.29 -9.35 3.41
C SER A 191 24.77 -9.42 3.04
N TYR A 192 25.08 -9.30 1.75
CA TYR A 192 26.45 -9.30 1.23
C TYR A 192 26.59 -8.23 0.13
N LEU A 193 27.33 -7.16 0.42
CA LEU A 193 27.39 -6.01 -0.48
C LEU A 193 28.02 -6.34 -1.84
N GLU A 194 28.98 -7.25 -1.92
CA GLU A 194 29.66 -7.54 -3.19
C GLU A 194 28.78 -8.28 -4.20
N ASN A 195 27.63 -8.83 -3.78
CA ASN A 195 26.62 -9.43 -4.68
C ASN A 195 25.25 -8.76 -4.57
N ALA A 196 25.23 -7.53 -4.07
CA ALA A 196 24.00 -6.77 -3.93
C ALA A 196 23.62 -6.09 -5.25
N ILE A 197 22.31 -5.94 -5.45
CA ILE A 197 21.71 -5.25 -6.58
C ILE A 197 20.66 -4.28 -6.07
N ALA A 198 20.51 -3.15 -6.77
CA ALA A 198 19.37 -2.28 -6.64
C ALA A 198 18.63 -2.23 -7.97
N ILE A 199 17.31 -2.23 -7.92
CA ILE A 199 16.48 -1.95 -9.10
C ILE A 199 15.87 -0.57 -8.93
N ARG A 200 15.82 0.20 -10.01
CA ARG A 200 15.15 1.49 -10.07
C ARG A 200 13.93 1.40 -10.99
N THR A 201 12.85 2.03 -10.57
CA THR A 201 11.60 2.17 -11.31
C THR A 201 10.98 3.53 -11.01
N THR A 202 9.81 3.81 -11.57
CA THR A 202 8.95 4.94 -11.18
C THR A 202 7.64 4.45 -10.58
N TYR A 203 6.92 5.32 -9.86
CA TYR A 203 5.58 4.99 -9.34
C TYR A 203 4.66 4.47 -10.45
N LYS A 204 4.64 5.17 -11.60
CA LYS A 204 3.81 4.78 -12.74
C LYS A 204 4.19 3.41 -13.28
N SER A 205 5.48 3.14 -13.52
CA SER A 205 5.97 1.84 -13.99
C SER A 205 5.63 0.71 -13.01
N LEU A 206 5.74 0.94 -11.70
CA LEU A 206 5.32 -0.02 -10.67
C LEU A 206 3.81 -0.29 -10.72
N TYR A 207 2.98 0.75 -10.81
CA TYR A 207 1.53 0.61 -10.87
C TYR A 207 1.05 -0.12 -12.13
N GLU A 208 1.58 0.26 -13.28
CA GLU A 208 1.21 -0.34 -14.57
C GLU A 208 1.72 -1.78 -14.70
N SER A 209 2.96 -2.07 -14.26
CA SER A 209 3.49 -3.44 -14.28
C SER A 209 2.70 -4.42 -13.41
N LEU A 210 2.00 -3.92 -12.39
CA LEU A 210 1.07 -4.68 -11.55
C LEU A 210 -0.35 -4.76 -12.14
N GLY A 211 -0.52 -4.37 -13.41
CA GLY A 211 -1.76 -4.48 -14.16
C GLY A 211 -2.81 -3.46 -13.77
N ARG A 212 -2.42 -2.31 -13.19
CA ARG A 212 -3.34 -1.27 -12.70
C ARG A 212 -4.40 -1.81 -11.74
N ASN A 213 -4.09 -2.88 -11.00
CA ASN A 213 -5.09 -3.61 -10.22
C ASN A 213 -5.58 -2.76 -9.03
N PRO A 214 -6.87 -2.38 -8.97
CA PRO A 214 -7.41 -1.53 -7.90
C PRO A 214 -7.41 -2.20 -6.51
N SER A 215 -7.13 -3.51 -6.45
CA SER A 215 -6.97 -4.26 -5.20
C SER A 215 -5.59 -4.07 -4.57
N ILE A 216 -4.62 -3.58 -5.34
CA ILE A 216 -3.26 -3.29 -4.89
C ILE A 216 -3.17 -1.79 -4.63
N LYS A 217 -3.05 -1.42 -3.37
CA LYS A 217 -2.94 -0.02 -2.94
C LYS A 217 -1.46 0.33 -2.88
N ILE A 218 -1.02 1.40 -3.54
CA ILE A 218 0.39 1.82 -3.56
C ILE A 218 0.47 3.25 -3.05
N GLY A 219 1.27 3.47 -2.01
CA GLY A 219 1.34 4.78 -1.35
C GLY A 219 2.50 4.95 -0.38
N ARG A 220 2.69 6.18 0.07
CA ARG A 220 3.70 6.56 1.07
C ARG A 220 3.32 6.10 2.46
N VAL A 221 4.35 5.75 3.23
CA VAL A 221 4.25 5.49 4.67
C VAL A 221 4.30 6.81 5.44
N LYS A 222 3.40 6.95 6.40
CA LYS A 222 3.39 8.01 7.39
C LYS A 222 4.24 7.61 8.59
N TYR A 223 5.18 8.46 8.96
CA TYR A 223 5.99 8.27 10.15
C TYR A 223 5.34 8.96 11.35
N ILE A 224 5.09 8.20 12.42
CA ILE A 224 4.41 8.71 13.62
C ILE A 224 5.14 8.33 14.92
N ASP A 225 4.95 9.19 15.93
CA ASP A 225 5.32 8.90 17.31
C ASP A 225 4.16 8.16 18.01
N TYR A 226 4.27 6.83 18.10
CA TYR A 226 3.28 5.96 18.75
C TYR A 226 3.17 6.15 20.28
N GLN A 227 4.05 6.94 20.91
CA GLN A 227 3.90 7.32 22.31
C GLN A 227 2.91 8.47 22.48
N LYS A 228 2.75 9.31 21.44
CA LYS A 228 1.89 10.49 21.46
C LYS A 228 0.62 10.30 20.64
N ASN A 229 0.67 9.49 19.60
CA ASN A 229 -0.41 9.30 18.64
C ASN A 229 -0.79 7.83 18.54
N PHE A 230 -2.03 7.60 18.12
CA PHE A 230 -2.47 6.29 17.68
C PHE A 230 -2.60 6.26 16.16
N ALA A 231 -2.27 5.13 15.54
CA ALA A 231 -2.75 4.83 14.21
C ALA A 231 -4.21 4.37 14.29
N GLY A 232 -5.03 4.80 13.33
CA GLY A 232 -6.39 4.33 13.18
C GLY A 232 -6.49 2.84 12.83
N VAL A 233 -7.73 2.35 12.82
CA VAL A 233 -8.00 0.93 12.54
C VAL A 233 -7.65 0.57 11.10
N ASN A 234 -7.89 1.47 10.15
CA ASN A 234 -7.78 1.21 8.71
C ASN A 234 -6.48 1.72 8.06
N ASP A 235 -5.72 2.59 8.75
CA ASP A 235 -4.50 3.22 8.24
C ASP A 235 -3.22 2.66 8.88
N SER A 236 -3.30 1.77 9.88
CA SER A 236 -2.10 1.31 10.61
C SER A 236 -1.03 0.63 9.77
N PHE A 237 -1.40 0.00 8.65
CA PHE A 237 -0.42 -0.58 7.72
C PHE A 237 0.25 0.46 6.82
N TRP A 238 -0.12 1.73 6.95
CA TRP A 238 0.52 2.89 6.33
C TRP A 238 1.32 3.70 7.34
N CYS A 239 1.47 3.23 8.58
CA CYS A 239 2.14 3.96 9.65
C CYS A 239 3.39 3.22 10.14
N LYS A 240 4.50 3.94 10.31
CA LYS A 240 5.77 3.41 10.85
C LYS A 240 6.36 4.34 11.91
N ARG A 241 7.28 3.86 12.74
CA ARG A 241 7.95 4.71 13.73
C ARG A 241 8.85 5.73 13.05
N ASN A 242 8.95 6.93 13.63
CA ASN A 242 9.88 7.99 13.21
C ASN A 242 11.34 7.51 13.04
N SER A 243 11.78 6.48 13.77
CA SER A 243 13.13 5.93 13.62
C SER A 243 13.42 5.36 12.22
N PHE A 244 12.39 5.07 11.42
CA PHE A 244 12.50 4.57 10.04
C PHE A 244 12.27 5.65 8.98
N GLU A 245 12.14 6.93 9.36
CA GLU A 245 11.84 8.02 8.42
C GLU A 245 12.86 8.13 7.27
N HIS A 246 14.11 7.77 7.54
CA HIS A 246 15.18 7.71 6.54
C HIS A 246 14.89 6.73 5.38
N GLU A 247 14.02 5.74 5.58
CA GLU A 247 13.64 4.78 4.55
C GLU A 247 12.72 5.37 3.47
N LYS A 248 12.09 6.53 3.69
CA LYS A 248 11.18 7.19 2.71
C LYS A 248 10.30 6.19 1.97
N GLU A 249 9.59 5.37 2.74
CA GLU A 249 9.03 4.13 2.24
C GLU A 249 7.76 4.39 1.41
N VAL A 250 7.71 3.82 0.21
CA VAL A 250 6.50 3.63 -0.60
C VAL A 250 6.21 2.14 -0.60
N ARG A 251 4.99 1.74 -0.26
CA ARG A 251 4.60 0.33 -0.20
C ARG A 251 3.38 0.02 -1.04
N ALA A 252 3.41 -1.14 -1.69
CA ALA A 252 2.27 -1.78 -2.29
C ALA A 252 1.66 -2.77 -1.28
N ILE A 253 0.35 -2.66 -1.06
CA ILE A 253 -0.40 -3.48 -0.09
C ILE A 253 -1.56 -4.18 -0.79
N ILE A 254 -1.71 -5.47 -0.51
CA ILE A 254 -2.90 -6.25 -0.86
C ILE A 254 -3.45 -6.94 0.40
N LEU A 255 -4.77 -6.94 0.53
CA LEU A 255 -5.48 -7.72 1.54
C LEU A 255 -5.98 -9.01 0.87
N ASP A 256 -5.61 -10.16 1.43
CA ASP A 256 -6.09 -11.46 0.99
C ASP A 256 -6.49 -12.31 2.20
N MET A 257 -7.78 -12.59 2.30
CA MET A 257 -8.39 -13.30 3.42
C MET A 257 -8.19 -14.82 3.34
N HIS A 258 -7.86 -15.34 2.15
CA HIS A 258 -7.81 -16.76 1.84
C HIS A 258 -6.38 -17.28 1.67
N HIS A 259 -5.41 -16.39 1.48
CA HIS A 259 -3.99 -16.76 1.35
C HIS A 259 -3.37 -17.09 2.71
N LEU A 260 -3.01 -18.36 2.91
CA LEU A 260 -2.50 -18.85 4.20
C LEU A 260 -0.98 -18.74 4.35
N GLU A 261 -0.26 -18.72 3.23
CA GLU A 261 1.21 -18.66 3.23
C GLU A 261 1.73 -17.31 3.73
N LYS A 262 3.00 -17.29 4.17
CA LYS A 262 3.69 -16.08 4.65
C LYS A 262 4.11 -15.13 3.52
N GLY A 263 4.04 -15.60 2.29
CA GLY A 263 4.48 -14.89 1.10
C GLY A 263 3.50 -15.07 -0.04
N LYS A 264 3.29 -14.01 -0.81
CA LYS A 264 2.45 -14.04 -2.01
C LYS A 264 3.22 -13.42 -3.16
N VAL A 265 3.41 -14.18 -4.24
CA VAL A 265 3.97 -13.62 -5.47
C VAL A 265 2.83 -13.02 -6.28
N ILE A 266 2.98 -11.76 -6.65
CA ILE A 266 2.07 -11.06 -7.54
C ILE A 266 2.74 -10.96 -8.91
N PRO A 267 2.17 -11.59 -9.96
CA PRO A 267 2.70 -11.45 -11.31
C PRO A 267 2.79 -9.99 -11.72
N CYS A 268 3.89 -9.63 -12.39
CA CYS A 268 4.07 -8.28 -12.93
C CYS A 268 4.87 -8.31 -14.23
N ASP A 269 4.67 -7.30 -15.08
CA ASP A 269 5.49 -7.10 -16.26
C ASP A 269 6.87 -6.57 -15.85
N LEU A 270 7.87 -7.44 -15.84
CA LEU A 270 9.24 -7.09 -15.48
C LEU A 270 9.91 -6.13 -16.48
N SER A 271 9.49 -6.15 -17.75
CA SER A 271 10.04 -5.23 -18.76
C SER A 271 9.58 -3.80 -18.53
N GLN A 272 8.38 -3.63 -17.97
CA GLN A 272 7.85 -2.34 -17.56
C GLN A 272 8.34 -1.93 -16.16
N LEU A 273 8.46 -2.89 -15.24
CA LEU A 273 8.89 -2.62 -13.87
C LEU A 273 10.37 -2.18 -13.80
N LEU A 274 11.25 -2.89 -14.52
CA LEU A 274 12.71 -2.74 -14.37
C LEU A 274 13.25 -1.71 -15.37
N GLU A 275 13.26 -0.44 -14.97
CA GLU A 275 13.82 0.63 -15.81
C GLU A 275 15.35 0.57 -15.85
N GLU A 276 16.00 0.29 -14.72
CA GLU A 276 17.46 0.13 -14.63
C GLU A 276 17.84 -0.74 -13.44
N VAL A 277 18.89 -1.54 -13.62
CA VAL A 277 19.49 -2.40 -12.59
C VAL A 277 20.87 -1.85 -12.24
N PHE A 278 21.11 -1.62 -10.96
CA PHE A 278 22.35 -1.09 -10.43
C PHE A 278 23.13 -2.19 -9.71
N ILE A 279 24.42 -2.25 -10.01
CA ILE A 279 25.37 -3.12 -9.36
C ILE A 279 25.99 -2.39 -8.17
N SER A 280 26.05 -3.07 -7.03
CA SER A 280 26.62 -2.52 -5.79
C SER A 280 28.00 -1.89 -5.98
N PRO A 281 28.31 -0.81 -5.24
CA PRO A 281 29.63 -0.16 -5.29
C PRO A 281 30.79 -1.05 -4.84
N ASN A 282 30.50 -2.13 -4.10
CA ASN A 282 31.49 -3.09 -3.62
C ASN A 282 31.59 -4.35 -4.50
N ALA A 283 30.84 -4.42 -5.59
CA ALA A 283 30.83 -5.61 -6.43
C ALA A 283 32.09 -5.71 -7.30
N PRO A 284 32.62 -6.93 -7.51
CA PRO A 284 33.69 -7.16 -8.47
C PRO A 284 33.18 -7.04 -9.93
N ASN A 285 34.05 -6.68 -10.86
CA ASN A 285 33.68 -6.44 -12.27
C ASN A 285 32.90 -7.60 -12.93
N TRP A 286 33.31 -8.86 -12.66
CA TRP A 286 32.66 -10.05 -13.22
C TRP A 286 31.18 -10.17 -12.81
N PHE A 287 30.79 -9.57 -11.67
CA PHE A 287 29.42 -9.67 -11.18
C PHE A 287 28.45 -8.91 -12.09
N GLY A 288 28.87 -7.78 -12.68
CA GLY A 288 28.07 -7.08 -13.67
C GLY A 288 27.79 -7.93 -14.91
N GLU A 289 28.80 -8.67 -15.39
CA GLU A 289 28.65 -9.62 -16.51
C GLU A 289 27.65 -10.73 -16.17
N LEU A 290 27.77 -11.32 -14.97
CA LEU A 290 26.82 -12.34 -14.50
C LEU A 290 25.37 -11.82 -14.45
N VAL A 291 25.16 -10.58 -14.01
CA VAL A 291 23.83 -9.99 -13.95
C VAL A 291 23.24 -9.82 -15.35
N ASN A 292 24.03 -9.36 -16.33
CA ASN A 292 23.61 -9.27 -17.72
C ASN A 292 23.26 -10.66 -18.29
N ASP A 293 24.13 -11.66 -18.11
CA ASP A 293 23.89 -13.03 -18.58
C ASP A 293 22.58 -13.61 -18.02
N VAL A 294 22.27 -13.32 -16.76
CA VAL A 294 21.03 -13.76 -16.13
C VAL A 294 19.82 -13.02 -16.68
N ILE A 295 19.88 -11.71 -16.86
CA ILE A 295 18.81 -10.91 -17.47
C ILE A 295 18.49 -11.43 -18.88
N ASP A 296 19.52 -11.67 -19.69
CA ASP A 296 19.41 -12.20 -21.06
C ASP A 296 18.80 -13.61 -21.05
N LYS A 297 19.21 -14.47 -20.10
CA LYS A 297 18.65 -15.82 -19.95
C LYS A 297 17.15 -15.82 -19.65
N TYR A 298 16.64 -14.81 -18.95
CA TYR A 298 15.21 -14.63 -18.71
C TYR A 298 14.48 -13.87 -19.83
N GLY A 299 15.19 -13.50 -20.91
CA GLY A 299 14.63 -12.88 -22.10
C GLY A 299 14.24 -11.41 -21.91
N LEU A 300 14.92 -10.71 -21.01
CA LEU A 300 14.71 -9.28 -20.74
C LEU A 300 15.85 -8.47 -21.34
N SER A 301 15.55 -7.23 -21.74
CA SER A 301 16.57 -6.28 -22.19
C SER A 301 16.50 -5.06 -21.28
N ILE A 302 17.35 -5.07 -20.24
CA ILE A 302 17.34 -4.06 -19.18
C ILE A 302 18.75 -3.49 -19.06
N LYS A 303 18.84 -2.16 -18.89
CA LYS A 303 20.12 -1.50 -18.66
C LYS A 303 20.69 -1.91 -17.29
N VAL A 304 21.93 -2.40 -17.30
CA VAL A 304 22.71 -2.67 -16.09
C VAL A 304 23.82 -1.62 -15.97
N SER A 305 23.89 -0.96 -14.83
CA SER A 305 24.86 0.11 -14.54
C SER A 305 25.62 -0.16 -13.24
N PRO A 306 26.89 0.24 -13.13
CA PRO A 306 27.54 0.32 -11.82
C PRO A 306 26.87 1.39 -10.95
N SER A 307 26.98 1.25 -9.63
CA SER A 307 26.54 2.29 -8.69
C SER A 307 27.21 3.63 -8.97
N GLU A 308 26.43 4.71 -8.94
CA GLU A 308 26.90 6.09 -9.05
C GLU A 308 27.83 6.49 -7.89
N LEU A 309 27.79 5.75 -6.78
CA LEU A 309 28.60 6.01 -5.58
C LEU A 309 30.10 5.73 -5.77
N ILE A 310 30.50 5.06 -6.86
CA ILE A 310 31.92 4.79 -7.17
C ILE A 310 32.57 5.86 -8.05
N GLN A 311 31.82 6.90 -8.45
CA GLN A 311 32.37 7.96 -9.28
C GLN A 311 33.57 8.63 -8.59
N GLU A 312 34.67 8.76 -9.32
CA GLU A 312 35.89 9.37 -8.79
C GLU A 312 35.67 10.86 -8.51
N PRO A 313 35.91 11.33 -7.27
CA PRO A 313 35.87 12.75 -6.96
C PRO A 313 37.13 13.46 -7.47
N PHE A 314 37.01 14.76 -7.77
CA PHE A 314 38.17 15.64 -7.95
C PHE A 314 38.43 16.44 -6.67
N PHE A 315 39.68 16.83 -6.41
CA PHE A 315 40.11 17.60 -5.25
C PHE A 315 41.00 18.78 -5.66
#